data_AF-A0A7X8A3I5-F1
#
_entry.id   AF-A0A7X8A3I5-F1
#
_cell.length_a   1.000
_cell.length_b   1.000
_cell.length_c   1.000
_cell.angle_alpha   90.00
_cell.angle_beta   90.00
_cell.angle_gamma   90.00
#
_symmetry.space_group_name_H-M   'P 1'
#
loop_
_entity.id
_entity.type
_entity.pdbx_description
1 polymer ?
#
loop_
_entity_poly.entity_id
_entity_poly.type
_entity_poly.pdbx_seq_one_letter_code
_entity_poly.pdbx_strand_id
1 'polypeptide(L)'
;MQTNTLIGDLLKYNTRYLLKKIGGIDKSLLFNRPGYNLNPMIWIFGHIVYCRAEMVEVMGIDPQSGGLAEYFASGTFPRNDPADYPHIDELAADLERLGDQISDLLNEGGEKLLARRAWGKYDTVGKHIVSGYIHESYHIGEINYLVNLLEKSNLNSTRLNLATKKKSGTGKILLDNLKSVLTVK
;
A
#
# COMPACT_ATOMS: atom_id res chain seq x y z
N MET A 1 -10.51 25.47 -9.62
CA MET A 1 -9.98 24.64 -8.53
C MET A 1 -8.61 25.18 -8.17
N GLN A 2 -8.36 25.52 -6.91
CA GLN A 2 -7.04 26.01 -6.47
C GLN A 2 -6.07 24.82 -6.30
N THR A 3 -4.76 25.04 -6.46
CA THR A 3 -3.77 23.95 -6.50
C THR A 3 -3.67 23.25 -5.15
N ASN A 4 -3.69 24.02 -4.06
CA ASN A 4 -3.68 23.52 -2.69
C ASN A 4 -4.86 22.58 -2.40
N THR A 5 -6.08 22.92 -2.84
CA THR A 5 -7.26 22.06 -2.66
C THR A 5 -7.13 20.77 -3.46
N LEU A 6 -6.67 20.84 -4.71
CA LEU A 6 -6.45 19.64 -5.54
C LEU A 6 -5.44 18.69 -4.87
N ILE A 7 -4.31 19.21 -4.39
CA ILE A 7 -3.30 18.41 -3.70
C ILE A 7 -3.89 17.74 -2.46
N GLY A 8 -4.66 18.49 -1.66
CA GLY A 8 -5.37 17.93 -0.49
C GLY A 8 -6.33 16.81 -0.88
N ASP A 9 -7.12 16.98 -1.93
CA ASP A 9 -8.07 15.97 -2.40
C ASP A 9 -7.39 14.68 -2.90
N LEU A 10 -6.27 14.81 -3.62
CA LEU A 10 -5.46 13.66 -4.07
C LEU A 10 -4.90 12.86 -2.88
N LEU A 11 -4.40 13.58 -1.87
CA LEU A 11 -3.90 12.98 -0.66
C LEU A 11 -5.01 12.29 0.17
N LYS A 12 -6.21 12.89 0.24
CA LYS A 12 -7.39 12.28 0.86
C LYS A 12 -7.85 11.02 0.12
N TYR A 13 -7.77 11.03 -1.21
CA TYR A 13 -8.08 9.86 -2.02
C TYR A 13 -7.16 8.68 -1.65
N ASN A 14 -5.85 8.93 -1.56
CA ASN A 14 -4.90 7.89 -1.14
C ASN A 14 -5.19 7.36 0.26
N THR A 15 -5.45 8.25 1.24
CA THR A 15 -5.83 7.85 2.61
C THR A 15 -7.04 6.92 2.60
N ARG A 16 -8.15 7.33 1.95
CA ARG A 16 -9.37 6.52 1.89
C ARG A 16 -9.16 5.19 1.18
N TYR A 17 -8.39 5.19 0.08
CA TYR A 17 -8.05 3.98 -0.65
C TYR A 17 -7.28 3.01 0.23
N LEU A 18 -6.21 3.50 0.89
CA LEU A 18 -5.35 2.70 1.75
C LEU A 18 -6.10 2.13 2.96
N LEU A 19 -6.84 2.97 3.70
CA LEU A 19 -7.61 2.52 4.86
C LEU A 19 -8.63 1.45 4.50
N LYS A 20 -9.35 1.63 3.38
CA LYS A 20 -10.27 0.61 2.86
C LYS A 20 -9.52 -0.68 2.50
N LYS A 21 -8.37 -0.57 1.83
CA LYS A 21 -7.59 -1.73 1.39
C LYS A 21 -7.02 -2.50 2.58
N ILE A 22 -6.37 -1.82 3.52
CA ILE A 22 -5.79 -2.40 4.74
C ILE A 22 -6.86 -2.94 5.70
N GLY A 23 -8.03 -2.31 5.77
CA GLY A 23 -9.17 -2.79 6.55
C GLY A 23 -9.75 -4.11 6.04
N GLY A 24 -9.62 -4.38 4.73
CA GLY A 24 -10.12 -5.61 4.11
C GLY A 24 -9.14 -6.79 4.07
N ILE A 25 -7.91 -6.60 4.52
CA ILE A 25 -6.86 -7.64 4.47
C ILE A 25 -6.85 -8.44 5.78
N ASP A 26 -6.67 -9.76 5.67
CA ASP A 26 -6.32 -10.60 6.82
C ASP A 26 -4.99 -10.14 7.44
N LYS A 27 -5.04 -9.73 8.70
CA LYS A 27 -3.90 -9.16 9.44
C LYS A 27 -2.71 -10.12 9.51
N SER A 28 -2.93 -11.43 9.41
CA SER A 28 -1.85 -12.43 9.34
C SER A 28 -0.91 -12.22 8.14
N LEU A 29 -1.40 -11.57 7.08
CA LEU A 29 -0.63 -11.32 5.86
C LEU A 29 0.28 -10.09 5.96
N LEU A 30 0.07 -9.20 6.93
CA LEU A 30 0.79 -7.92 7.03
C LEU A 30 2.31 -8.10 7.18
N PHE A 31 2.73 -9.20 7.80
CA PHE A 31 4.13 -9.53 8.08
C PHE A 31 4.71 -10.53 7.06
N ASN A 32 3.90 -11.00 6.11
CA ASN A 32 4.37 -11.95 5.10
C ASN A 32 5.30 -11.26 4.10
N ARG A 33 6.46 -11.89 3.83
CA ARG A 33 7.47 -11.41 2.89
C ARG A 33 7.63 -12.46 1.79
N PRO A 34 7.14 -12.20 0.56
CA PRO A 34 7.29 -13.14 -0.56
C PRO A 34 8.75 -13.42 -0.94
N GLY A 35 9.68 -12.55 -0.55
CA GLY A 35 11.12 -12.76 -0.65
C GLY A 35 11.89 -11.83 0.29
N TYR A 36 13.12 -12.20 0.64
CA TYR A 36 13.95 -11.46 1.61
C TYR A 36 14.29 -10.03 1.18
N ASN A 37 14.30 -9.76 -0.14
CA ASN A 37 14.60 -8.44 -0.69
C ASN A 37 13.37 -7.50 -0.73
N LEU A 38 12.20 -7.98 -0.31
CA LEU A 38 10.97 -7.18 -0.29
C LEU A 38 10.61 -6.83 1.16
N ASN A 39 10.06 -5.65 1.34
CA ASN A 39 9.52 -5.23 2.63
C ASN A 39 8.12 -5.84 2.84
N PRO A 40 7.76 -6.24 4.08
CA PRO A 40 6.41 -6.69 4.39
C PRO A 40 5.43 -5.51 4.29
N MET A 41 4.13 -5.82 4.11
CA MET A 41 3.10 -4.79 3.98
C MET A 41 3.04 -3.84 5.18
N ILE A 42 3.26 -4.34 6.41
CA ILE A 42 3.30 -3.51 7.62
C ILE A 42 4.37 -2.42 7.53
N TRP A 43 5.56 -2.75 7.01
CA TRP A 43 6.66 -1.81 6.88
C TRP A 43 6.33 -0.77 5.82
N ILE A 44 5.79 -1.20 4.67
CA ILE A 44 5.42 -0.29 3.58
C ILE A 44 4.31 0.67 4.02
N PHE A 45 3.31 0.16 4.75
CA PHE A 45 2.24 1.00 5.27
C PHE A 45 2.76 1.99 6.31
N GLY A 46 3.54 1.54 7.30
CA GLY A 46 4.16 2.43 8.28
C GLY A 46 5.12 3.45 7.65
N HIS A 47 5.81 3.08 6.57
CA HIS A 47 6.65 4.01 5.78
C HIS A 47 5.84 5.12 5.14
N ILE A 48 4.64 4.82 4.63
CA ILE A 48 3.71 5.85 4.15
C ILE A 48 3.31 6.79 5.28
N VAL A 49 2.97 6.26 6.47
CA VAL A 49 2.61 7.08 7.65
C VAL A 49 3.78 7.97 8.08
N TYR A 50 4.99 7.43 8.12
CA TYR A 50 6.22 8.17 8.40
C TYR A 50 6.42 9.32 7.39
N CYS A 51 6.33 9.05 6.09
CA CYS A 51 6.46 10.10 5.07
C CYS A 51 5.36 11.16 5.18
N ARG A 52 4.16 10.79 5.62
CA ARG A 52 3.09 11.75 5.91
C ARG A 52 3.42 12.64 7.10
N ALA A 53 4.05 12.11 8.13
CA ALA A 53 4.55 12.91 9.24
C ALA A 53 5.60 13.92 8.77
N GLU A 54 6.57 13.49 7.93
CA GLU A 54 7.58 14.39 7.35
C GLU A 54 6.95 15.50 6.48
N MET A 55 5.86 15.21 5.76
CA MET A 55 5.13 16.24 5.01
C MET A 55 4.59 17.34 5.93
N VAL A 56 4.03 16.97 7.07
CA VAL A 56 3.50 17.93 8.06
C VAL A 56 4.65 18.75 8.68
N GLU A 57 5.78 18.12 8.98
CA GLU A 57 6.99 18.79 9.47
C GLU A 57 7.50 19.84 8.47
N VAL A 58 7.57 19.50 7.18
CA VAL A 58 7.92 20.46 6.13
C VAL A 58 6.89 21.61 6.05
N MET A 59 5.62 21.35 6.36
CA MET A 59 4.59 22.38 6.48
C MET A 59 4.72 23.27 7.73
N GLY A 60 5.64 22.94 8.64
CA GLY A 60 6.04 23.77 9.78
C GLY A 60 5.50 23.33 11.13
N ILE A 61 5.00 22.09 11.24
CA ILE A 61 4.56 21.51 12.52
C ILE A 61 5.53 20.40 12.92
N ASP A 62 6.42 20.71 13.88
CA ASP A 62 7.41 19.77 14.39
C ASP A 62 7.11 19.37 15.85
N PRO A 63 7.49 18.16 16.31
CA PRO A 63 7.80 16.95 15.53
C PRO A 63 6.56 16.07 15.34
N GLN A 64 6.49 15.35 14.23
CA GLN A 64 5.45 14.35 13.95
C GLN A 64 6.03 12.96 13.66
N SER A 65 7.29 12.88 13.21
CA SER A 65 7.92 11.64 12.71
C SER A 65 8.74 10.89 13.76
N GLY A 66 9.02 11.51 14.92
CA GLY A 66 10.04 11.06 15.87
C GLY A 66 9.90 9.62 16.38
N GLY A 67 8.67 9.14 16.60
CA GLY A 67 8.43 7.76 17.05
C GLY A 67 8.38 6.72 15.91
N LEU A 68 8.28 7.16 14.66
CA LEU A 68 8.11 6.28 13.49
C LEU A 68 9.44 6.03 12.76
N ALA A 69 10.38 6.97 12.85
CA ALA A 69 11.64 6.94 12.11
C ALA A 69 12.45 5.65 12.35
N GLU A 70 12.49 5.16 13.60
CA GLU A 70 13.27 3.96 13.95
C GLU A 70 12.75 2.65 13.33
N TYR A 71 11.49 2.64 12.87
CA TYR A 71 10.81 1.49 12.30
C TYR A 71 10.70 1.58 10.78
N PHE A 72 10.45 2.80 10.30
CA PHE A 72 9.91 3.03 8.96
C PHE A 72 10.70 4.05 8.14
N ALA A 73 11.74 4.69 8.67
CA ALA A 73 12.56 5.59 7.84
C ALA A 73 13.26 4.80 6.72
N SER A 74 13.57 5.49 5.62
CA SER A 74 14.36 4.92 4.53
C SER A 74 15.69 4.36 5.04
N GLY A 75 16.02 3.14 4.63
CA GLY A 75 17.24 2.44 5.07
C GLY A 75 17.07 1.60 6.34
N THR A 76 15.90 1.66 7.00
CA THR A 76 15.57 0.69 8.05
C THR A 76 15.33 -0.70 7.45
N PHE A 77 15.66 -1.74 8.22
CA PHE A 77 15.39 -3.12 7.84
C PHE A 77 14.11 -3.60 8.53
N PRO A 78 13.23 -4.33 7.83
CA PRO A 78 12.04 -4.85 8.47
C PRO A 78 12.40 -5.84 9.59
N ARG A 79 11.85 -5.61 10.77
CA ARG A 79 11.95 -6.48 11.95
C ARG A 79 11.07 -7.70 11.74
N ASN A 80 11.44 -8.81 12.38
CA ASN A 80 10.75 -10.10 12.18
C ASN A 80 9.60 -10.32 13.18
N ASP A 81 9.64 -9.65 14.34
CA ASP A 81 8.60 -9.78 15.36
C ASP A 81 7.51 -8.71 15.16
N PRO A 82 6.24 -9.10 15.00
CA PRO A 82 5.12 -8.17 15.01
C PRO A 82 5.05 -7.25 16.23
N ALA A 83 5.52 -7.71 17.40
CA ALA A 83 5.53 -6.92 18.62
C ALA A 83 6.53 -5.76 18.58
N ASP A 84 7.49 -5.79 17.64
CA ASP A 84 8.45 -4.71 17.44
C ASP A 84 7.86 -3.55 16.62
N TYR A 85 6.59 -3.58 16.25
CA TYR A 85 5.95 -2.54 15.44
C TYR A 85 4.77 -1.89 16.17
N PRO A 86 4.49 -0.60 15.92
CA PRO A 86 3.21 0.00 16.29
C PRO A 86 2.04 -0.82 15.73
N HIS A 87 0.92 -0.83 16.45
CA HIS A 87 -0.23 -1.61 16.02
C HIS A 87 -0.78 -1.05 14.70
N ILE A 88 -1.27 -1.90 13.80
CA ILE A 88 -1.77 -1.47 12.49
C ILE A 88 -2.92 -0.45 12.60
N ASP A 89 -3.73 -0.57 13.65
CA ASP A 89 -4.84 0.36 13.90
C ASP A 89 -4.34 1.73 14.37
N GLU A 90 -3.23 1.79 15.11
CA GLU A 90 -2.58 3.05 15.48
C GLU A 90 -2.01 3.75 14.24
N LEU A 91 -1.34 2.99 13.37
CA LEU A 91 -0.84 3.50 12.09
C LEU A 91 -1.97 4.00 11.18
N ALA A 92 -3.11 3.30 11.17
CA ALA A 92 -4.29 3.70 10.41
C ALA A 92 -4.88 5.02 10.95
N ALA A 93 -5.00 5.15 12.27
CA ALA A 93 -5.45 6.38 12.92
C ALA A 93 -4.49 7.55 12.66
N ASP A 94 -3.19 7.31 12.70
CA ASP A 94 -2.19 8.33 12.37
C ASP A 94 -2.26 8.75 10.90
N LEU A 95 -2.46 7.82 9.97
CA LEU A 95 -2.63 8.16 8.55
C LEU A 95 -3.83 9.08 8.32
N GLU A 96 -4.95 8.80 8.98
CA GLU A 96 -6.15 9.63 8.90
C GLU A 96 -5.91 11.02 9.50
N ARG A 97 -5.41 11.08 10.74
CA ARG A 97 -5.10 12.33 11.45
C ARG A 97 -4.12 13.20 10.66
N LEU A 98 -3.03 12.63 10.15
CA LEU A 98 -2.04 13.36 9.34
C LEU A 98 -2.65 13.83 8.01
N GLY A 99 -3.53 13.03 7.40
CA GLY A 99 -4.25 13.40 6.19
C GLY A 99 -5.16 14.61 6.39
N ASP A 100 -5.90 14.65 7.49
CA ASP A 100 -6.75 15.78 7.88
C ASP A 100 -5.90 17.01 8.18
N GLN A 101 -4.83 16.86 8.96
CA GLN A 101 -3.92 17.95 9.29
C GLN A 101 -3.26 18.57 8.05
N ILE A 102 -2.80 17.76 7.09
CA ILE A 102 -2.28 18.27 5.82
C ILE A 102 -3.35 19.06 5.07
N SER A 103 -4.59 18.57 5.07
CA SER A 103 -5.70 19.22 4.38
C SER A 103 -6.02 20.58 4.98
N ASP A 104 -6.04 20.67 6.30
CA ASP A 104 -6.28 21.93 7.02
C ASP A 104 -5.16 22.94 6.76
N LEU A 105 -3.90 22.51 6.85
CA LEU A 105 -2.74 23.35 6.54
C LEU A 105 -2.76 23.87 5.09
N LEU A 106 -3.12 23.02 4.12
CA LEU A 106 -3.25 23.42 2.72
C LEU A 106 -4.40 24.41 2.50
N ASN A 107 -5.51 24.27 3.22
CA ASN A 107 -6.64 25.19 3.12
C ASN A 107 -6.33 26.55 3.76
N GLU A 108 -5.73 26.55 4.94
CA GLU A 108 -5.36 27.77 5.67
C GLU A 108 -4.21 28.53 4.99
N GLY A 109 -3.16 27.81 4.59
CA GLY A 109 -1.95 28.39 4.02
C GLY A 109 -2.04 28.70 2.53
N GLY A 110 -2.90 27.98 1.80
CA GLY A 110 -3.11 28.16 0.36
C GLY A 110 -1.82 28.10 -0.47
N GLU A 111 -1.82 28.85 -1.58
CA GLU A 111 -0.66 28.94 -2.49
C GLU A 111 0.59 29.53 -1.82
N LYS A 112 0.43 30.37 -0.78
CA LYS A 112 1.56 30.95 -0.04
C LYS A 112 2.33 29.87 0.72
N LEU A 113 1.63 28.90 1.31
CA LEU A 113 2.28 27.75 1.96
C LEU A 113 3.05 26.93 0.93
N LEU A 114 2.44 26.62 -0.23
CA LEU A 114 3.09 25.82 -1.28
C LEU A 114 4.35 26.49 -1.82
N ALA A 115 4.36 27.81 -1.95
CA ALA A 115 5.51 28.60 -2.41
C ALA A 115 6.57 28.82 -1.33
N ARG A 116 6.28 28.51 -0.06
CA ARG A 116 7.23 28.69 1.04
C ARG A 116 8.47 27.82 0.81
N ARG A 117 9.64 28.42 1.05
CA ARG A 117 10.92 27.69 0.97
C ARG A 117 10.92 26.55 1.98
N ALA A 118 11.28 25.36 1.52
CA ALA A 118 11.48 24.18 2.35
C ALA A 118 12.97 23.88 2.53
N TRP A 119 13.26 23.03 3.51
CA TRP A 119 14.58 22.47 3.75
C TRP A 119 14.63 21.03 3.19
N GLY A 120 15.82 20.55 2.84
CA GLY A 120 16.00 19.20 2.30
C GLY A 120 16.09 19.16 0.77
N LYS A 121 15.51 18.12 0.16
CA LYS A 121 15.72 17.77 -1.26
C LYS A 121 15.00 18.71 -2.23
N TYR A 122 13.86 19.27 -1.85
CA TYR A 122 13.09 20.18 -2.71
C TYR A 122 13.09 21.59 -2.13
N ASP A 123 13.07 22.58 -3.02
CA ASP A 123 13.23 24.00 -2.67
C ASP A 123 11.95 24.62 -2.10
N THR A 124 10.77 24.05 -2.35
CA THR A 124 9.49 24.53 -1.82
C THR A 124 8.67 23.43 -1.15
N VAL A 125 7.79 23.83 -0.21
CA VAL A 125 6.82 22.93 0.44
C VAL A 125 5.99 22.21 -0.62
N GLY A 126 5.47 22.94 -1.62
CA GLY A 126 4.66 22.33 -2.68
C GLY A 126 5.37 21.20 -3.44
N LYS A 127 6.67 21.35 -3.75
CA LYS A 127 7.44 20.29 -4.40
C LYS A 127 7.67 19.10 -3.47
N HIS A 128 7.89 19.33 -2.17
CA HIS A 128 7.94 18.25 -1.18
C HIS A 128 6.65 17.44 -1.14
N ILE A 129 5.49 18.11 -1.06
CA ILE A 129 4.20 17.43 -0.98
C ILE A 129 3.86 16.67 -2.27
N VAL A 130 4.11 17.27 -3.43
CA VAL A 130 3.89 16.59 -4.71
C VAL A 130 4.81 15.36 -4.84
N SER A 131 6.09 15.48 -4.47
CA SER A 131 6.98 14.31 -4.46
C SER A 131 6.50 13.24 -3.49
N GLY A 132 6.05 13.62 -2.31
CA GLY A 132 5.55 12.68 -1.32
C GLY A 132 4.27 11.97 -1.80
N TYR A 133 3.36 12.67 -2.49
CA TYR A 133 2.19 12.04 -3.12
C TYR A 133 2.58 11.00 -4.17
N ILE A 134 3.56 11.30 -5.02
CA ILE A 134 4.07 10.35 -6.04
C ILE A 134 4.69 9.13 -5.35
N HIS A 135 5.48 9.36 -4.32
CA HIS A 135 6.14 8.33 -3.52
C HIS A 135 5.13 7.41 -2.81
N GLU A 136 4.12 7.98 -2.17
CA GLU A 136 3.02 7.23 -1.55
C GLU A 136 2.24 6.42 -2.59
N SER A 137 1.97 6.99 -3.78
CA SER A 137 1.29 6.28 -4.87
C SER A 137 2.10 5.08 -5.38
N TYR A 138 3.42 5.19 -5.42
CA TYR A 138 4.31 4.06 -5.71
C TYR A 138 4.15 2.94 -4.68
N HIS A 139 4.19 3.27 -3.38
CA HIS A 139 4.03 2.28 -2.30
C HIS A 139 2.62 1.69 -2.20
N ILE A 140 1.58 2.45 -2.57
CA ILE A 140 0.22 1.90 -2.75
C ILE A 140 0.23 0.80 -3.82
N GLY A 141 0.97 1.00 -4.91
CA GLY A 141 1.20 -0.01 -5.94
C GLY A 141 1.84 -1.28 -5.37
N GLU A 142 2.87 -1.14 -4.55
CA GLU A 142 3.55 -2.26 -3.89
C GLU A 142 2.61 -3.02 -2.94
N ILE A 143 1.82 -2.33 -2.12
CA ILE A 143 0.82 -2.96 -1.25
C ILE A 143 -0.18 -3.75 -2.09
N ASN A 144 -0.71 -3.17 -3.17
CA ASN A 144 -1.64 -3.86 -4.04
C ASN A 144 -1.03 -5.11 -4.68
N TYR A 145 0.24 -5.03 -5.10
CA TYR A 145 0.98 -6.17 -5.63
C TYR A 145 1.11 -7.29 -4.60
N LEU A 146 1.51 -6.97 -3.37
CA LEU A 146 1.66 -7.94 -2.29
C LEU A 146 0.33 -8.62 -1.93
N VAL A 147 -0.75 -7.85 -1.81
CA VAL A 147 -2.09 -8.42 -1.55
C VAL A 147 -2.47 -9.42 -2.63
N ASN A 148 -2.37 -9.03 -3.90
CA ASN A 148 -2.72 -9.91 -5.00
C ASN A 148 -1.85 -11.17 -5.06
N LEU A 149 -0.57 -11.07 -4.71
CA LEU A 149 0.35 -12.20 -4.70
C LEU A 149 0.02 -13.18 -3.57
N LEU A 150 -0.24 -12.67 -2.36
CA LEU A 150 -0.52 -13.46 -1.17
C LEU A 150 -1.92 -14.09 -1.18
N GLU A 151 -2.92 -13.40 -1.71
CA GLU A 151 -4.25 -13.97 -1.91
C GLU A 151 -4.21 -15.12 -2.94
N LYS A 152 -3.46 -14.96 -4.04
CA LYS A 152 -3.30 -16.01 -5.05
C LYS A 152 -2.50 -17.20 -4.54
N SER A 153 -1.46 -17.00 -3.72
CA SER A 153 -0.70 -18.11 -3.14
C SER A 153 -1.56 -18.93 -2.19
N ASN A 154 -2.41 -18.28 -1.39
CA ASN A 154 -3.39 -18.95 -0.51
C ASN A 154 -4.48 -19.72 -1.29
N LEU A 155 -4.87 -19.24 -2.47
CA LEU A 155 -5.78 -19.97 -3.38
C LEU A 155 -5.10 -21.16 -4.08
N ASN A 156 -3.79 -21.10 -4.31
CA ASN A 156 -3.04 -22.19 -4.94
C ASN A 156 -2.63 -23.28 -3.93
N SER A 157 -2.40 -22.94 -2.65
CA SER A 157 -2.17 -23.93 -1.59
C SER A 157 -3.44 -24.76 -1.32
N THR A 158 -4.63 -24.18 -1.49
CA THR A 158 -5.91 -24.92 -1.44
C THR A 158 -6.19 -25.75 -2.69
N ARG A 159 -5.65 -25.39 -3.87
CA ARG A 159 -5.78 -26.18 -5.10
C ARG A 159 -4.88 -27.41 -5.17
N LEU A 160 -3.79 -27.47 -4.40
CA LEU A 160 -2.94 -28.67 -4.30
C LEU A 160 -3.62 -29.82 -3.52
N ASN A 161 -4.74 -29.56 -2.82
CA ASN A 161 -5.63 -30.60 -2.28
C ASN A 161 -6.71 -31.09 -3.26
N LEU A 162 -6.66 -30.69 -4.54
CA LEU A 162 -7.48 -31.29 -5.62
C LEU A 162 -6.74 -32.40 -6.37
N ALA A 163 -5.77 -33.06 -5.74
CA ALA A 163 -5.32 -34.38 -6.15
C ALA A 163 -6.24 -35.45 -5.54
N THR A 164 -7.46 -35.59 -6.07
CA THR A 164 -8.32 -36.81 -6.07
C THR A 164 -9.77 -36.47 -6.48
N LYS A 165 -9.96 -35.73 -7.58
CA LYS A 165 -11.19 -35.90 -8.36
C LYS A 165 -10.81 -36.25 -9.78
N LYS A 166 -10.78 -37.57 -10.02
CA LYS A 166 -10.72 -38.20 -11.34
C LYS A 166 -11.73 -37.46 -12.23
N LYS A 167 -11.23 -36.68 -13.20
CA LYS A 167 -12.08 -35.97 -14.16
C LYS A 167 -12.81 -36.99 -15.02
N SER A 168 -14.03 -37.36 -14.64
CA SER A 168 -15.00 -37.96 -15.55
C SER A 168 -15.79 -36.84 -16.20
N GLY A 169 -15.80 -36.80 -17.54
CA GLY A 169 -16.67 -35.91 -18.31
C GLY A 169 -15.98 -34.61 -18.72
N THR A 170 -15.42 -34.62 -19.93
CA THR A 170 -15.92 -33.93 -21.15
C THR A 170 -14.95 -34.24 -22.30
N GLY A 171 -13.67 -34.51 -21.99
CA GLY A 171 -12.67 -34.96 -22.97
C GLY A 171 -12.88 -36.38 -23.51
N LYS A 172 -13.58 -37.25 -22.77
CA LYS A 172 -13.92 -38.61 -23.23
C LYS A 172 -15.00 -38.60 -24.33
N ILE A 173 -15.94 -37.65 -24.24
CA ILE A 173 -17.06 -37.52 -25.20
C ILE A 173 -16.56 -37.04 -26.57
N LEU A 174 -15.53 -36.18 -26.60
CA LEU A 174 -14.91 -35.72 -27.86
C LEU A 174 -14.08 -36.81 -28.55
N LEU A 175 -13.37 -37.64 -27.79
CA LEU A 175 -12.52 -38.70 -28.36
C LEU A 175 -13.31 -39.93 -28.83
N ASP A 176 -14.42 -40.25 -28.18
CA ASP A 176 -15.27 -41.39 -28.60
C ASP A 176 -16.08 -41.04 -29.88
N ASN A 177 -16.47 -39.79 -30.08
CA ASN A 177 -17.15 -39.34 -31.30
C ASN A 177 -16.21 -39.30 -32.53
N LEU A 178 -14.94 -38.91 -32.35
CA LEU A 178 -13.96 -38.87 -33.44
C LEU A 178 -13.56 -40.27 -33.95
N LYS A 179 -13.58 -41.29 -33.08
CA LYS A 179 -13.30 -42.68 -33.50
C LYS A 179 -14.42 -43.27 -34.35
N SER A 180 -15.68 -42.88 -34.13
CA SER A 180 -16.81 -43.38 -34.94
C SER A 180 -16.81 -42.84 -36.38
N VAL A 181 -16.17 -41.69 -36.63
CA VAL A 181 -16.09 -41.08 -37.97
C VAL A 181 -14.91 -41.63 -38.78
N LEU A 182 -13.86 -42.13 -38.12
CA LEU A 182 -12.65 -42.64 -38.76
C LEU A 182 -12.60 -44.18 -38.89
N THR A 183 -13.68 -44.88 -38.51
CA THR A 183 -13.84 -46.32 -38.74
C THR A 183 -15.18 -46.63 -39.40
N VAL A 184 -15.35 -46.17 -40.63
CA VAL A 184 -16.22 -46.84 -41.60
C VAL A 184 -15.31 -47.49 -42.64
N LYS A 185 -15.54 -48.78 -42.87
CA LYS A 185 -14.80 -49.70 -43.74
C LYS A 185 -14.51 -49.15 -45.13
#